data_AF-A0A7J4QDA4-F1
#
_entry.id   AF-A0A7J4QDA4-F1
#
_cell.length_a   1.000
_cell.length_b   1.000
_cell.length_c   1.000
_cell.angle_alpha   90.00
_cell.angle_beta   90.00
_cell.angle_gamma   90.00
#
_symmetry.space_group_name_H-M   'P 1'
#
loop_
_entity.id
_entity.type
_entity.pdbx_description
1 polymer ?
#
loop_
_entity_poly.entity_id
_entity_poly.type
_entity_poly.pdbx_seq_one_letter_code
_entity_poly.pdbx_strand_id
1 'polypeptide(L)'
;MNIPKTLLKTKYRKEMWANSQRIIKKLEKVLPVSSVYLRGSFTTKKERPADVDFIVLLQTKESRQNSKWSVDFVVAPENKYGNLVLKDAEQWMKQKYGSKKTAVIKLK
;
A
#
# COMPACT_ATOMS: atom_id res chain seq x y z
N MET A 1 -2.05 12.49 -10.38
CA MET A 1 -2.71 11.17 -10.39
C MET A 1 -4.21 11.35 -10.60
N ASN A 2 -4.71 10.91 -11.74
CA ASN A 2 -6.15 10.88 -12.04
C ASN A 2 -6.71 9.51 -11.67
N ILE A 3 -7.87 9.45 -11.02
CA ILE A 3 -8.57 8.20 -10.68
C ILE A 3 -10.01 8.27 -11.18
N PRO A 4 -10.60 7.16 -11.68
CA PRO A 4 -12.00 7.14 -12.07
C PRO A 4 -12.92 7.61 -10.93
N LYS A 5 -13.83 8.56 -11.21
CA LYS A 5 -14.81 9.06 -10.23
C LYS A 5 -15.68 7.94 -9.66
N THR A 6 -15.88 6.87 -10.42
CA THR A 6 -16.59 5.65 -10.01
C THR A 6 -15.96 4.93 -8.82
N LEU A 7 -14.66 5.14 -8.56
CA LEU A 7 -13.95 4.61 -7.39
C LEU A 7 -14.02 5.57 -6.20
N LEU A 8 -14.60 6.76 -6.32
CA LEU A 8 -14.66 7.78 -5.25
C LEU A 8 -16.11 8.08 -4.82
N LYS A 9 -16.96 7.05 -4.78
CA LYS A 9 -18.41 7.19 -4.52
C LYS A 9 -18.74 7.60 -3.09
N THR A 10 -17.99 7.13 -2.11
CA THR A 10 -18.28 7.35 -0.68
C THR A 10 -17.32 8.36 -0.06
N LYS A 11 -17.76 9.04 1.01
CA LYS A 11 -16.88 9.94 1.81
C LYS A 11 -15.63 9.21 2.28
N TYR A 12 -15.79 7.96 2.75
CA TYR A 12 -14.69 7.10 3.18
C TYR A 12 -13.65 6.88 2.07
N ARG A 13 -14.09 6.49 0.87
CA ARG A 13 -13.17 6.25 -0.26
C ARG A 13 -12.46 7.53 -0.73
N LYS A 14 -13.15 8.68 -0.70
CA LYS A 14 -12.55 9.99 -0.98
C LYS A 14 -11.44 10.34 0.02
N GLU A 15 -11.69 10.09 1.31
CA GLU A 15 -10.71 10.35 2.38
C GLU A 15 -9.49 9.43 2.27
N MET A 16 -9.70 8.12 2.10
CA MET A 16 -8.60 7.15 1.89
C MET A 16 -7.74 7.55 0.69
N TRP A 17 -8.38 7.93 -0.43
CA TRP A 17 -7.67 8.37 -1.62
C TRP A 17 -6.87 9.65 -1.37
N ALA A 18 -7.46 10.66 -0.70
CA ALA A 18 -6.78 11.90 -0.38
C ALA A 18 -5.55 11.68 0.52
N ASN A 19 -5.65 10.83 1.53
CA ASN A 19 -4.54 10.49 2.42
C ASN A 19 -3.44 9.73 1.67
N SER A 20 -3.81 8.73 0.86
CA SER A 20 -2.89 7.95 0.04
C SER A 20 -2.16 8.81 -0.98
N GLN A 21 -2.88 9.71 -1.65
CA GLN A 21 -2.32 10.63 -2.64
C GLN A 21 -1.27 11.57 -2.02
N ARG A 22 -1.48 12.03 -0.78
CA ARG A 22 -0.50 12.86 -0.06
C ARG A 22 0.79 12.09 0.21
N ILE A 23 0.72 10.80 0.52
CA ILE A 23 1.89 9.95 0.77
C ILE A 23 2.66 9.72 -0.54
N ILE A 24 1.99 9.29 -1.61
CA ILE A 24 2.63 9.06 -2.91
C ILE A 24 3.30 10.34 -3.42
N LYS A 25 2.63 11.49 -3.34
CA LYS A 25 3.23 12.79 -3.72
C LYS A 25 4.48 13.15 -2.90
N LYS A 26 4.60 12.68 -1.66
CA LYS A 26 5.82 12.86 -0.86
C LYS A 26 6.91 11.90 -1.32
N LEU A 27 6.56 10.64 -1.61
CA LEU A 27 7.49 9.63 -2.14
C LEU A 27 8.07 10.05 -3.50
N GLU A 28 7.25 10.58 -4.40
CA GLU A 28 7.67 11.08 -5.72
C GLU A 28 8.72 12.22 -5.64
N LYS A 29 8.80 12.94 -4.53
CA LYS A 29 9.80 14.00 -4.33
C LYS A 29 11.17 13.49 -3.92
N VAL A 30 11.23 12.27 -3.37
CA VAL A 30 12.46 11.72 -2.76
C VAL A 30 12.95 10.45 -3.45
N LEU A 31 12.06 9.73 -4.13
CA LEU A 31 12.38 8.52 -4.88
C LEU A 31 12.20 8.76 -6.39
N PRO A 32 13.02 8.14 -7.24
CA PRO A 32 12.90 8.25 -8.69
C PRO A 32 11.73 7.40 -9.21
N VAL A 33 10.51 7.82 -8.92
CA VAL A 33 9.29 7.11 -9.33
C VAL A 33 9.08 7.25 -10.84
N SER A 34 9.07 6.13 -11.56
CA SER A 34 8.74 6.05 -12.98
C SER A 34 7.23 6.04 -13.21
N SER A 35 6.51 5.20 -12.47
CA SER A 35 5.05 5.09 -12.58
C SER A 35 4.43 4.51 -11.32
N VAL A 36 3.13 4.77 -11.14
CA VAL A 36 2.33 4.31 -10.00
C VAL A 36 1.06 3.66 -10.53
N TYR A 37 0.84 2.41 -10.13
CA TYR A 37 -0.37 1.64 -10.46
C TYR A 37 -1.19 1.41 -9.21
N LEU A 38 -2.50 1.59 -9.32
CA LEU A 38 -3.45 1.29 -8.25
C LEU A 38 -3.96 -0.15 -8.41
N ARG A 39 -4.05 -0.90 -7.30
CA ARG A 39 -4.56 -2.28 -7.30
C ARG A 39 -5.41 -2.58 -6.06
N GLY A 40 -5.78 -3.86 -5.93
CA GLY A 40 -6.34 -4.40 -4.70
C GLY A 40 -7.79 -4.02 -4.46
N SER A 41 -8.21 -4.08 -3.20
CA SER A 41 -9.63 -3.96 -2.85
C SER A 41 -10.21 -2.59 -3.22
N PHE A 42 -9.37 -1.56 -3.31
CA PHE A 42 -9.77 -0.22 -3.69
C PHE A 42 -10.22 -0.11 -5.15
N THR A 43 -9.77 -0.95 -6.07
CA THR A 43 -10.24 -0.91 -7.48
C THR A 43 -11.59 -1.59 -7.69
N THR A 44 -12.14 -2.21 -6.64
CA THR A 44 -13.42 -2.93 -6.68
C THR A 44 -14.61 -2.04 -6.31
N LYS A 45 -15.82 -2.63 -6.38
CA LYS A 45 -17.08 -1.98 -5.96
C LYS A 45 -17.29 -1.97 -4.43
N LYS A 46 -16.37 -2.49 -3.62
CA LYS A 46 -16.51 -2.50 -2.15
C LYS A 46 -16.68 -1.08 -1.61
N GLU A 47 -17.71 -0.86 -0.80
CA GLU A 47 -17.97 0.47 -0.20
C GLU A 47 -16.87 0.88 0.78
N ARG A 48 -16.34 -0.10 1.52
CA ARG A 48 -15.28 0.07 2.52
C ARG A 48 -14.09 -0.85 2.18
N PRO A 49 -13.21 -0.43 1.27
CA PRO A 49 -11.92 -1.11 1.08
C PRO A 49 -11.08 -1.03 2.36
N ALA A 50 -10.23 -2.03 2.60
CA ALA A 50 -9.39 -2.09 3.78
C ALA A 50 -8.27 -1.02 3.72
N ASP A 51 -7.65 -0.92 2.55
CA ASP A 51 -6.46 -0.13 2.24
C ASP A 51 -6.50 0.39 0.79
N VAL A 52 -5.45 1.12 0.40
CA VAL A 52 -5.19 1.56 -0.98
C VAL A 52 -3.83 1.03 -1.41
N ASP A 53 -3.84 -0.05 -2.19
CA ASP A 53 -2.62 -0.71 -2.64
C ASP A 53 -2.04 -0.02 -3.89
N PHE A 54 -0.74 0.29 -3.85
CA PHE A 54 0.00 0.79 -5.01
C PHE A 54 1.12 -0.17 -5.40
N ILE A 55 1.36 -0.30 -6.70
CA ILE A 55 2.65 -0.75 -7.23
C ILE A 55 3.37 0.50 -7.71
N VAL A 56 4.51 0.80 -7.10
CA VAL A 56 5.37 1.92 -7.47
C VAL A 56 6.58 1.37 -8.21
N LEU A 57 6.74 1.73 -9.49
CA LEU A 57 7.93 1.39 -10.25
C LEU A 57 8.98 2.49 -10.05
N LEU A 58 10.12 2.11 -9.48
CA LEU A 58 11.26 3.01 -9.28
C LEU A 58 12.26 2.83 -10.43
N GLN A 59 12.84 3.93 -10.91
CA GLN A 59 13.98 3.88 -11.80
C GLN A 59 15.20 3.46 -10.97
N THR A 60 15.75 2.30 -11.29
CA THR A 60 16.98 1.79 -10.68
C THR A 60 18.09 1.78 -11.72
N LYS A 61 19.35 1.86 -11.27
CA LYS A 61 20.52 1.78 -12.16
C LYS A 61 20.82 0.34 -12.61
N GLU A 62 19.99 -0.64 -12.26
CA GLU A 62 20.33 -2.06 -12.41
C GLU A 62 20.05 -2.59 -13.83
N SER A 63 21.01 -3.37 -14.33
CA SER A 63 21.02 -4.00 -15.66
C SER A 63 20.41 -5.41 -15.70
N ARG A 64 20.02 -5.99 -14.56
CA ARG A 64 19.51 -7.37 -14.47
C ARG A 64 18.03 -7.45 -14.80
N GLN A 65 17.71 -7.49 -16.09
CA GLN A 65 16.34 -7.55 -16.62
C GLN A 65 15.55 -8.83 -16.24
N ASN A 66 16.20 -9.88 -15.73
CA ASN A 66 15.57 -11.19 -15.47
C ASN A 66 15.33 -11.54 -13.99
N SER A 67 15.57 -10.60 -13.07
CA SER A 67 15.31 -10.80 -11.64
C SER A 67 13.91 -10.25 -11.29
N LYS A 68 12.93 -11.15 -11.07
CA LYS A 68 11.58 -10.74 -10.62
C LYS A 68 11.55 -10.68 -9.10
N TRP A 69 11.75 -9.50 -8.53
CA TRP A 69 11.57 -9.24 -7.10
C TRP A 69 10.74 -7.98 -6.88
N SER A 70 10.07 -7.91 -5.73
CA SER A 70 9.35 -6.72 -5.28
C SER A 70 9.39 -6.66 -3.76
N VAL A 71 9.22 -5.45 -3.23
CA VAL A 71 9.04 -5.21 -1.80
C VAL A 71 7.61 -4.75 -1.61
N ASP A 72 6.89 -5.46 -0.73
CA ASP A 72 5.60 -4.98 -0.24
C ASP A 72 5.86 -4.01 0.92
N PHE A 73 5.29 -2.81 0.82
CA PHE A 73 5.61 -1.71 1.73
C PHE A 73 4.33 -0.99 2.16
N VAL A 74 4.11 -0.96 3.47
CA VAL A 74 2.95 -0.32 4.08
C VAL A 74 3.42 0.92 4.84
N VAL A 75 2.84 2.08 4.51
CA VAL A 75 3.03 3.32 5.26
C VAL A 75 1.79 3.60 6.08
N ALA A 76 1.96 3.67 7.39
CA ALA A 76 0.90 4.03 8.33
C ALA A 76 1.38 5.16 9.26
N PRO A 77 0.48 6.00 9.79
CA PRO A 77 0.85 7.02 10.76
C PRO A 77 1.27 6.39 12.09
N GLU A 78 2.29 6.98 12.73
CA GLU A 78 2.75 6.57 14.06
C GLU A 78 1.78 7.06 15.15
N ASN A 79 0.62 6.40 15.24
CA ASN A 79 -0.40 6.66 16.25
C ASN A 79 -1.31 5.43 16.41
N LYS A 80 -2.46 5.60 17.09
CA LYS A 80 -3.43 4.53 17.28
C LYS A 80 -3.86 3.83 15.98
N TYR A 81 -3.89 4.52 14.84
CA TYR A 81 -4.24 3.92 13.56
C TYR A 81 -3.12 3.02 13.04
N GLY A 82 -1.85 3.41 13.19
CA GLY A 82 -0.71 2.56 12.86
C GLY A 82 -0.69 1.26 13.67
N ASN A 83 -1.07 1.33 14.95
CA ASN A 83 -1.18 0.13 15.78
C ASN A 83 -2.29 -0.83 15.30
N LEU A 84 -3.38 -0.31 14.74
CA LEU A 84 -4.42 -1.15 14.13
C LEU A 84 -3.88 -1.83 12.87
N VAL A 85 -3.16 -1.08 12.01
CA VAL A 85 -2.52 -1.64 10.81
C VAL A 85 -1.54 -2.76 11.16
N LEU A 86 -0.73 -2.61 12.22
CA LEU A 86 0.20 -3.65 12.67
C LEU A 86 -0.53 -4.94 13.11
N LYS A 87 -1.65 -4.79 13.85
CA LYS A 87 -2.47 -5.93 14.28
C LYS A 87 -3.12 -6.63 13.09
N ASP A 88 -3.66 -5.86 12.15
CA ASP A 88 -4.27 -6.39 10.94
C ASP A 88 -3.24 -7.13 10.07
N ALA A 89 -2.02 -6.59 9.94
CA ALA A 89 -0.93 -7.25 9.24
C ALA A 89 -0.54 -8.58 9.90
N GLU A 90 -0.45 -8.61 11.24
CA GLU A 90 -0.15 -9.83 11.98
C GLU A 90 -1.25 -10.89 11.78
N GLN A 91 -2.52 -10.49 11.89
CA GLN A 91 -3.65 -11.38 11.68
C GLN A 91 -3.69 -11.91 10.24
N TRP A 92 -3.48 -11.05 9.26
CA TRP A 92 -3.48 -11.42 7.85
C TRP A 92 -2.33 -12.37 7.51
N MET A 93 -1.13 -12.14 8.05
CA MET A 93 -0.01 -13.07 7.87
C MET A 93 -0.31 -14.45 8.47
N LYS A 94 -0.88 -14.49 9.68
CA LYS A 94 -1.30 -15.75 10.32
C LYS A 94 -2.32 -16.50 9.48
N GLN A 95 -3.30 -15.79 8.92
CA GLN A 95 -4.34 -16.38 8.05
C GLN A 95 -3.77 -16.90 6.73
N LYS A 96 -2.89 -16.13 6.08
CA LYS A 96 -2.39 -16.45 4.74
C LYS A 96 -1.29 -17.52 4.74
N TYR A 97 -0.42 -17.52 5.74
CA TYR A 97 0.79 -18.33 5.74
C TYR A 97 0.89 -19.29 6.93
N GLY A 98 -0.03 -19.20 7.90
CA GLY A 98 -0.07 -20.02 9.10
C GLY A 98 0.69 -19.42 10.29
N SER A 99 0.16 -19.64 11.49
CA SER A 99 0.66 -19.04 12.74
C SER A 99 2.05 -19.49 13.17
N LYS A 100 2.48 -20.71 12.78
CA LYS A 100 3.82 -21.23 13.11
C LYS A 100 4.92 -20.80 12.13
N LYS A 101 4.56 -20.12 11.04
CA LYS A 101 5.46 -19.79 9.92
C LYS A 101 5.63 -18.29 9.67
N THR A 102 5.06 -17.44 10.52
CA THR A 102 5.08 -15.98 10.32
C THR A 102 5.30 -15.22 11.62
N ALA A 103 5.94 -14.05 11.49
CA ALA A 103 6.15 -13.11 12.57
C ALA A 103 6.20 -11.68 12.02
N VAL A 104 5.63 -10.72 12.75
CA VAL A 104 5.93 -9.29 12.56
C VAL A 104 7.16 -8.99 13.40
N ILE A 105 8.27 -8.67 12.74
CA ILE A 105 9.56 -8.42 13.41
C ILE A 105 9.83 -6.92 13.42
N LYS A 106 10.02 -6.34 14.61
CA LYS A 106 10.46 -4.96 14.76
C LYS A 106 11.97 -4.88 14.52
N LEU A 107 12.39 -4.16 13.49
CA LEU A 107 13.80 -3.98 13.13
C LEU A 107 14.42 -2.68 13.70
N LYS A 108 13.58 -1.71 14.10
CA LYS A 108 13.97 -0.43 14.68
C LYS A 108 12.86 0.07 15.60
#